data_AF-A0A7C2EJ66-F1
#
_entry.id   AF-A0A7C2EJ66-F1
#
_cell.length_a   1.000
_cell.length_b   1.000
_cell.length_c   1.000
_cell.angle_alpha   90.00
_cell.angle_beta   90.00
_cell.angle_gamma   90.00
#
_symmetry.space_group_name_H-M   'P 1'
#
loop_
_entity.id
_entity.type
_entity.pdbx_description
1 polymer ?
#
loop_
_entity_poly.entity_id
_entity_poly.type
_entity_poly.pdbx_seq_one_letter_code
_entity_poly.pdbx_strand_id
1 'polypeptide(L)'
;MTTLLTWLYNGTDALGVPSYGLAIVLLTVIVRVLFYPLSYKQMHSMVALQRLQPKIKEIQERYRKDPQKLQQKMMELYQEHGVNPLGGCLPLLIQIPIFIALYSALRHFPYAHIEHS
;
A
#
# COMPACT_ATOMS: atom_id res chain seq x y z
N MET A 1 3.90 23.56 4.23
CA MET A 1 2.88 22.64 3.67
C MET A 1 2.15 23.23 2.47
N THR A 2 1.82 24.53 2.47
CA THR A 2 1.13 25.22 1.37
C THR A 2 2.02 25.56 0.17
N THR A 3 3.33 25.74 0.39
CA THR A 3 4.31 26.20 -0.62
C THR A 3 4.37 25.32 -1.87
N LEU A 4 4.21 24.00 -1.70
CA LEU A 4 4.18 23.03 -2.81
C LEU A 4 2.91 23.15 -3.65
N LEU A 5 1.77 23.38 -2.99
CA LEU A 5 0.49 23.58 -3.65
C LEU A 5 0.46 24.90 -4.43
N THR A 6 1.02 25.97 -3.87
CA THR A 6 1.07 27.27 -4.56
C THR A 6 1.99 27.24 -5.78
N TRP A 7 3.11 26.50 -5.70
CA TRP A 7 4.03 26.33 -6.83
C TRP A 7 3.40 25.51 -7.96
N LEU A 8 2.68 24.43 -7.63
CA LEU A 8 1.93 23.63 -8.60
C LEU A 8 0.74 24.40 -9.21
N TYR A 9 0.03 25.19 -8.41
CA TYR A 9 -1.08 26.02 -8.89
C TYR A 9 -0.60 27.07 -9.89
N ASN A 10 0.49 27.78 -9.61
CA ASN A 10 1.09 28.75 -10.54
C ASN A 10 1.58 28.09 -11.85
N GLY A 11 2.07 26.85 -11.79
CA GLY A 11 2.43 26.08 -12.99
C GLY A 11 1.21 25.64 -13.82
N THR A 12 0.05 25.46 -13.18
CA THR A 12 -1.21 25.10 -13.86
C THR A 12 -1.91 26.35 -14.43
N ASP A 13 -1.73 27.51 -13.79
CA ASP A 13 -2.19 28.83 -14.26
C ASP A 13 -1.48 29.23 -15.58
N ALA A 14 -0.20 28.87 -15.72
CA ALA A 14 0.56 29.03 -16.98
C ALA A 14 0.04 28.18 -18.15
N LEU A 15 -0.75 27.13 -17.87
CA LEU A 15 -1.41 26.27 -18.86
C LEU A 15 -2.82 26.76 -19.25
N GLY A 16 -3.27 27.90 -18.70
CA GLY A 16 -4.47 28.62 -19.14
C GLY A 16 -5.80 28.08 -18.59
N VAL A 17 -5.77 27.15 -17.63
CA VAL A 17 -6.99 26.60 -17.00
C VAL A 17 -6.84 26.63 -15.48
N PRO A 18 -7.23 27.73 -14.79
CA PRO A 18 -7.20 27.81 -13.34
C PRO A 18 -8.27 26.90 -12.74
N SER A 19 -7.90 25.64 -12.52
CA SER A 19 -8.76 24.64 -11.89
C SER A 19 -7.96 23.88 -10.83
N TYR A 20 -8.39 24.02 -9.58
CA TYR A 20 -7.86 23.24 -8.46
C TYR A 20 -7.95 21.72 -8.73
N GLY A 21 -8.96 21.27 -9.48
CA GLY A 21 -9.10 19.85 -9.87
C GLY A 21 -7.96 19.38 -10.76
N LEU A 22 -7.53 20.20 -11.73
CA LEU A 22 -6.44 19.86 -12.64
C LEU A 22 -5.10 19.84 -11.91
N ALA A 23 -4.88 20.78 -10.99
CA ALA A 23 -3.70 20.78 -10.12
C ALA A 23 -3.61 19.51 -9.24
N ILE A 24 -4.73 19.01 -8.72
CA ILE A 24 -4.79 17.76 -7.94
C ILE A 24 -4.47 16.56 -8.83
N VAL A 25 -5.05 16.48 -10.03
CA VAL A 25 -4.75 15.41 -11.00
C VAL A 25 -3.26 15.42 -11.36
N LEU A 26 -2.68 16.58 -11.64
CA LEU A 26 -1.28 16.71 -12.02
C LEU A 26 -0.33 16.32 -10.86
N LEU A 27 -0.65 16.74 -9.63
CA LEU A 27 0.04 16.30 -8.42
C LEU A 27 -0.02 14.76 -8.27
N THR A 28 -1.20 14.15 -8.42
CA THR A 28 -1.32 12.69 -8.30
C THR A 28 -0.55 11.94 -9.37
N VAL A 29 -0.47 12.45 -10.61
CA VAL A 29 0.36 11.87 -11.68
C VAL A 29 1.84 11.96 -11.34
N ILE A 30 2.35 13.11 -10.90
CA ILE A 30 3.75 13.29 -10.49
C ILE A 30 4.11 12.33 -9.36
N VAL A 31 3.27 12.27 -8.31
CA VAL A 31 3.48 11.36 -7.20
C VAL A 31 3.45 9.91 -7.69
N ARG A 32 2.49 9.52 -8.53
CA ARG A 32 2.45 8.16 -9.10
C ARG A 32 3.72 7.81 -9.87
N VAL A 33 4.25 8.74 -10.66
CA VAL A 33 5.48 8.51 -11.45
C VAL A 33 6.69 8.39 -10.53
N LEU A 34 6.81 9.22 -9.50
CA LEU A 34 7.89 9.13 -8.51
C LEU A 34 7.84 7.82 -7.70
N PHE A 35 6.64 7.36 -7.34
CA PHE A 35 6.44 6.13 -6.58
C PHE A 35 6.35 4.87 -7.46
N TYR A 36 6.25 5.01 -8.79
CA TYR A 36 6.20 3.90 -9.75
C TYR A 36 7.33 2.86 -9.58
N PRO A 37 8.63 3.23 -9.48
CA PRO A 37 9.70 2.25 -9.28
C PRO A 37 9.56 1.48 -7.96
N LEU A 38 9.00 2.10 -6.93
CA LEU A 38 8.72 1.43 -5.66
C LEU A 38 7.58 0.42 -5.81
N SER A 39 6.48 0.81 -6.44
CA SER A 39 5.34 -0.06 -6.73
C SER A 39 5.72 -1.26 -7.61
N TYR A 40 6.60 -1.05 -8.59
CA TYR A 40 7.13 -2.13 -9.44
C TYR A 40 7.90 -3.18 -8.62
N LYS A 41 8.77 -2.74 -7.70
CA LYS A 41 9.50 -3.65 -6.78
C LYS A 41 8.57 -4.43 -5.85
N GLN A 42 7.50 -3.80 -5.37
CA GLN A 42 6.47 -4.46 -4.56
C GLN A 42 5.75 -5.56 -5.35
N MET A 43 5.36 -5.28 -6.60
CA MET A 43 4.73 -6.25 -7.50
C MET A 43 5.64 -7.44 -7.81
N HIS A 44 6.91 -7.19 -8.14
CA HIS A 44 7.87 -8.25 -8.43
C HIS A 44 8.04 -9.21 -7.25
N SER A 45 8.09 -8.67 -6.02
CA SER A 45 8.19 -9.46 -4.79
C SER A 45 6.95 -10.33 -4.55
N MET A 46 5.76 -9.81 -4.86
CA MET A 46 4.51 -10.59 -4.77
C MET A 46 4.47 -11.75 -5.77
N VAL A 47 4.89 -11.54 -7.02
CA VAL A 47 4.94 -12.62 -8.02
C VAL A 47 5.95 -13.70 -7.63
N ALA A 48 7.09 -13.32 -7.07
CA ALA A 48 8.08 -14.27 -6.56
C ALA A 48 7.53 -15.13 -5.41
N LEU A 49 6.76 -14.55 -4.49
CA LEU A 49 6.06 -15.30 -3.43
C LEU A 49 5.00 -16.25 -4.00
N GLN A 50 4.25 -15.83 -5.02
CA GLN A 50 3.25 -16.69 -5.67
C GLN A 50 3.89 -17.94 -6.30
N ARG A 51 5.07 -17.80 -6.91
CA ARG A 51 5.83 -18.94 -7.44
C ARG A 51 6.32 -19.91 -6.36
N LEU A 52 6.53 -19.42 -5.13
CA LEU A 52 6.95 -20.24 -3.98
C LEU A 52 5.78 -20.93 -3.27
N GLN A 53 4.53 -20.51 -3.49
CA GLN A 53 3.35 -21.15 -2.89
C GLN A 53 3.31 -22.68 -2.96
N PRO A 54 3.63 -23.35 -4.08
CA PRO A 54 3.65 -24.82 -4.11
C PRO A 54 4.67 -25.41 -3.12
N LYS A 55 5.90 -24.87 -3.06
CA LYS A 55 6.95 -25.33 -2.12
C LYS A 55 6.58 -25.04 -0.68
N ILE A 56 5.96 -23.89 -0.42
CA ILE A 56 5.43 -23.51 0.90
C ILE A 56 4.41 -24.54 1.37
N LYS A 57 3.48 -24.97 0.51
CA LYS A 57 2.49 -26.00 0.84
C LYS A 57 3.15 -27.35 1.17
N GLU A 58 4.15 -27.75 0.39
CA GLU A 58 4.89 -28.99 0.67
C GLU A 58 5.58 -28.97 2.04
N ILE A 59 6.23 -27.86 2.40
CA ILE A 59 6.85 -27.69 3.73
C ILE A 59 5.78 -27.71 4.82
N GLN A 60 4.65 -27.04 4.61
CA GLN A 60 3.55 -27.02 5.58
C GLN A 60 2.95 -28.41 5.82
N GLU A 61 2.80 -29.22 4.77
CA GLU A 61 2.32 -30.60 4.90
C GLU A 61 3.34 -31.50 5.60
N ARG A 62 4.62 -31.38 5.23
CA ARG A 62 5.72 -32.20 5.78
C ARG A 62 5.98 -31.92 7.27
N TYR A 63 5.86 -30.66 7.70
CA TYR A 63 6.17 -30.22 9.06
C TYR A 63 4.93 -29.80 9.88
N ARG A 64 3.73 -30.24 9.49
CA ARG A 64 2.48 -29.86 10.15
C ARG A 64 2.44 -30.16 11.66
N LYS A 65 3.18 -31.20 12.10
CA LYS A 65 3.26 -31.63 13.50
C LYS A 65 4.35 -30.91 14.31
N ASP A 66 5.19 -30.09 13.66
CA ASP A 66 6.33 -29.40 14.28
C ASP A 66 6.37 -27.93 13.82
N PRO A 67 5.68 -27.02 14.54
CA PRO A 67 5.58 -25.62 14.15
C PRO A 67 6.91 -24.88 14.21
N GLN A 68 7.84 -25.28 15.09
CA GLN A 68 9.17 -24.67 15.18
C GLN A 68 9.97 -24.98 13.92
N LYS A 69 9.99 -26.26 13.52
CA LYS A 69 10.72 -26.70 12.33
C LYS A 69 10.09 -26.17 11.04
N LEU A 70 8.77 -26.03 11.00
CA LEU A 70 8.04 -25.38 9.92
C LEU A 70 8.48 -23.92 9.73
N GLN A 71 8.52 -23.13 10.80
CA GLN A 71 8.96 -21.73 10.71
C GLN A 71 10.42 -21.62 10.22
N GLN A 72 11.30 -22.47 10.72
CA GLN A 72 12.70 -22.50 10.32
C GLN A 72 12.87 -22.82 8.83
N LYS A 73 12.21 -23.88 8.34
CA LYS A 73 12.28 -24.29 6.92
C LYS A 73 11.61 -23.29 5.98
N MET A 74 10.53 -22.65 6.42
CA MET A 74 9.91 -21.56 5.68
C MET A 74 10.84 -20.37 5.52
N MET A 75 11.54 -19.96 6.59
CA MET A 75 12.51 -18.87 6.52
C MET A 75 13.72 -19.22 5.64
N GLU A 76 14.24 -20.45 5.76
CA GLU A 76 15.33 -20.95 4.92
C GLU A 76 14.94 -20.93 3.43
N LEU A 77 13.71 -21.37 3.08
CA LEU A 77 13.19 -21.31 1.71
C LEU A 77 13.15 -19.87 1.17
N TYR A 78 12.68 -18.92 1.98
CA TYR A 78 12.64 -17.50 1.59
C TYR A 78 14.03 -16.92 1.35
N GLN A 79 15.00 -17.28 2.20
CA GLN A 79 16.40 -16.85 2.05
C GLN A 79 17.06 -17.45 0.81
N GLU A 80 16.89 -18.76 0.56
CA GLU A 80 17.43 -19.45 -0.62
C GLU A 80 16.94 -18.85 -1.94
N HIS A 81 15.67 -18.40 -1.98
CA HIS A 81 15.08 -17.82 -3.19
C HIS A 81 15.17 -16.28 -3.22
N GLY A 82 15.79 -15.66 -2.20
CA GLY A 82 15.98 -14.21 -2.13
C GLY A 82 14.68 -13.40 -2.08
N VAL A 83 13.60 -13.98 -1.55
CA VAL A 83 12.27 -13.36 -1.54
C VAL A 83 11.96 -12.81 -0.15
N ASN A 84 11.59 -11.52 -0.07
CA ASN A 84 11.19 -10.90 1.19
C ASN A 84 9.66 -10.95 1.37
N PRO A 85 9.12 -11.73 2.33
CA PRO A 85 7.67 -11.82 2.56
C PRO A 85 7.04 -10.47 2.96
N LEU A 86 7.82 -9.58 3.57
CA LEU A 86 7.37 -8.24 3.97
C LEU A 86 7.22 -7.26 2.79
N GLY A 87 7.84 -7.56 1.64
CA GLY A 87 7.70 -6.74 0.44
C GLY A 87 6.28 -6.67 -0.09
N GLY A 88 5.46 -7.69 0.18
CA GLY A 88 4.06 -7.76 -0.24
C GLY A 88 3.07 -7.06 0.71
N CYS A 89 3.38 -6.89 1.99
CA CYS A 89 2.45 -6.27 2.95
C CYS A 89 2.61 -4.75 3.09
N LEU A 90 3.60 -4.14 2.42
CA LEU A 90 3.86 -2.70 2.46
C LEU A 90 2.62 -1.84 2.09
N PRO A 91 1.82 -2.18 1.07
CA PRO A 91 0.59 -1.44 0.75
C PRO A 91 -0.45 -1.51 1.87
N LEU A 92 -0.53 -2.67 2.54
CA LEU A 92 -1.45 -2.90 3.65
C LEU A 92 -1.06 -2.05 4.86
N LEU A 93 0.24 -1.93 5.15
CA LEU A 93 0.74 -1.11 6.25
C LEU A 93 0.43 0.38 6.05
N ILE A 94 0.43 0.88 4.82
CA ILE A 94 0.04 2.26 4.50
C ILE A 94 -1.49 2.45 4.62
N GLN A 95 -2.26 1.40 4.35
CA GLN A 95 -3.72 1.41 4.39
C GLN A 95 -4.28 1.37 5.81
N ILE A 96 -3.62 0.69 6.76
CA ILE A 96 -4.06 0.59 8.16
C ILE A 96 -4.26 1.98 8.83
N PRO A 97 -3.31 2.92 8.74
CA PRO A 97 -3.48 4.28 9.27
C PRO A 97 -4.71 5.00 8.73
N ILE A 98 -4.98 4.86 7.43
CA ILE A 98 -6.12 5.50 6.76
C ILE A 98 -7.43 4.94 7.33
N PHE A 99 -7.52 3.62 7.51
CA PHE A 99 -8.68 2.99 8.14
C PHE A 99 -8.86 3.41 9.61
N ILE A 100 -7.79 3.52 10.38
CA ILE A 100 -7.85 3.98 11.78
C ILE A 100 -8.36 5.43 11.83
N ALA A 101 -7.84 6.30 10.97
CA ALA A 101 -8.28 7.69 10.87
C ALA A 101 -9.77 7.78 10.50
N LEU A 102 -10.22 7.00 9.52
CA LEU A 102 -11.62 6.94 9.10
C LEU A 102 -12.52 6.41 10.23
N TYR A 103 -12.15 5.31 10.89
CA TYR A 103 -12.91 4.74 11.99
C TYR A 103 -13.00 5.69 13.19
N SER A 104 -11.90 6.37 13.52
CA SER A 104 -11.89 7.38 14.58
C SER A 104 -12.77 8.57 14.24
N ALA A 105 -12.73 9.06 13.00
CA ALA A 105 -13.60 10.14 12.53
C ALA A 105 -15.08 9.74 12.60
N LEU A 106 -15.45 8.55 12.13
CA LEU A 106 -16.83 8.04 12.21
C LEU A 106 -17.32 7.87 13.65
N ARG A 107 -16.46 7.47 14.59
CA ARG A 107 -16.83 7.37 16.00
C ARG A 107 -17.01 8.72 16.70
N HIS A 108 -16.32 9.75 16.25
CA HIS A 108 -16.43 11.10 16.82
C HIS A 108 -17.44 11.98 16.08
N PHE A 109 -17.98 11.52 14.95
CA PHE A 109 -19.02 12.25 14.24
C PHE A 109 -20.33 12.16 15.05
N PRO A 110 -20.86 13.29 15.54
CA PRO A 110 -22.20 13.30 16.11
C PRO A 110 -23.17 13.01 14.95
N TYR A 111 -23.96 11.93 15.05
CA TYR A 111 -25.12 11.77 14.18
C TYR A 111 -26.08 12.91 14.53
N ALA A 112 -26.04 13.99 13.76
CA ALA A 112 -27.15 14.91 13.71
C ALA A 112 -28.35 14.07 13.28
N HIS A 113 -29.33 13.90 14.18
CA HIS A 113 -30.64 13.39 13.82
C HIS A 113 -31.14 14.24 12.66
N ILE A 114 -31.07 13.72 11.44
CA ILE A 114 -31.81 14.28 10.32
C ILE A 114 -33.27 13.89 10.64
N GLU A 115 -33.97 14.76 11.38
CA GLU A 115 -35.43 14.75 11.41
C GLU A 115 -35.87 15.02 9.97
N HIS A 116 -36.29 13.96 9.29
CA HIS A 116 -37.11 14.07 8.10
C HIS A 116 -38.49 14.60 8.56
N SER A 117 -38.67 15.92 8.54
CA SER A 117 -39.98 16.59 8.57
C SER A 117 -40.16 17.40 7.29
#